data_AF-D7MJ80-F1
#
_entry.id   AF-D7MJ80-F1
#
_cell.length_a   1.000
_cell.length_b   1.000
_cell.length_c   1.000
_cell.angle_alpha   90.00
_cell.angle_beta   90.00
_cell.angle_gamma   90.00
#
_symmetry.space_group_name_H-M   'P 1'
#
loop_
_entity.id
_entity.type
_entity.pdbx_description
1 polymer ?
#
loop_
_entity_poly.entity_id
_entity_poly.type
_entity_poly.pdbx_seq_one_letter_code
_entity_poly.pdbx_strand_id
1 'polypeptide(L)'
;DVTVIPESRLQTGDSSFQTSVREDDVPSNLQASCHPTDIGVLLDSPFTYHRVEGLPQNTRTGDCGPFVMKLIEMHSHNFLVADMGHISDATVDIFRMDYAIRVYEEFIGKIGL
;
A
#
# COMPACT_ATOMS: atom_id res chain seq x y z
N ASP A 1 18.29 -2.41 14.35
CA ASP A 1 17.98 -3.38 15.42
C ASP A 1 16.56 -3.19 15.92
N VAL A 2 15.66 -4.08 15.51
CA VAL A 2 14.29 -4.11 16.03
C VAL A 2 14.10 -5.50 16.65
N THR A 3 14.04 -5.54 17.97
CA THR A 3 13.63 -6.74 18.72
C THR A 3 12.11 -6.78 18.75
N VAL A 4 11.52 -7.89 18.32
CA VAL A 4 10.06 -8.09 18.33
C VAL A 4 9.67 -9.03 19.46
N ILE A 5 8.80 -8.55 20.35
CA ILE A 5 8.13 -9.32 21.40
C ILE A 5 6.84 -9.90 20.79
N PRO A 6 6.48 -11.17 21.05
CA PRO A 6 5.25 -11.74 20.52
C PRO A 6 4.03 -11.21 21.29
N GLU A 7 3.23 -10.34 20.68
CA GLU A 7 1.89 -10.05 21.21
C GLU A 7 0.89 -11.11 20.73
N SER A 8 0.52 -11.97 21.68
CA SER A 8 -0.74 -12.68 21.69
C SER A 8 -1.93 -11.71 21.59
N ARG A 9 -2.94 -12.09 20.79
CA ARG A 9 -4.31 -11.52 20.66
C ARG A 9 -4.51 -10.37 19.65
N LEU A 10 -4.72 -10.75 18.39
CA LEU A 10 -5.74 -10.09 17.56
C LEU A 10 -7.13 -10.61 17.96
N GLN A 11 -7.65 -10.08 19.07
CA GLN A 11 -9.08 -9.95 19.28
C GLN A 11 -9.37 -8.45 19.38
N THR A 12 -9.28 -7.74 18.27
CA THR A 12 -9.88 -6.42 18.10
C THR A 12 -11.01 -6.56 17.10
N GLY A 13 -12.24 -6.55 17.62
CA GLY A 13 -13.47 -6.73 16.87
C GLY A 13 -13.81 -5.53 16.02
N ASP A 14 -13.16 -5.40 14.86
CA ASP A 14 -13.67 -4.57 13.78
C ASP A 14 -14.09 -5.48 12.60
N SER A 15 -15.40 -5.71 12.49
CA SER A 15 -16.00 -6.57 11.46
C SER A 15 -15.94 -5.95 10.06
N SER A 16 -15.43 -4.73 9.92
CA SER A 16 -15.23 -4.07 8.62
C SER A 16 -13.94 -4.49 7.91
N PHE A 17 -13.05 -5.19 8.62
CA PHE A 17 -11.80 -5.68 8.05
C PHE A 17 -12.01 -7.03 7.34
N GLN A 18 -12.40 -6.98 6.07
CA GLN A 18 -12.07 -8.06 5.15
C GLN A 18 -10.64 -7.81 4.62
N THR A 19 -9.67 -8.56 5.13
CA THR A 19 -8.41 -8.73 4.40
C THR A 19 -8.74 -9.39 3.07
N SER A 20 -8.75 -8.62 1.98
CA SER A 20 -8.90 -9.18 0.63
C SER A 20 -7.70 -10.02 0.21
N VAL A 21 -6.60 -9.92 0.95
CA VAL A 21 -5.35 -10.67 0.77
C VAL A 21 -5.29 -11.72 1.86
N ARG A 22 -5.16 -12.99 1.48
CA ARG A 22 -4.94 -14.08 2.45
C ARG A 22 -3.49 -13.99 2.90
N GLU A 23 -3.23 -14.26 4.18
CA GLU A 23 -1.87 -14.20 4.76
C GLU A 23 -0.86 -15.08 4.01
N ASP A 24 -1.34 -16.13 3.33
CA ASP A 24 -0.53 -17.06 2.54
C ASP A 24 -0.20 -16.58 1.11
N ASP A 25 -0.79 -15.47 0.65
CA ASP A 25 -0.67 -15.04 -0.75
C ASP A 25 0.75 -14.57 -1.09
N VAL A 26 1.39 -13.77 -0.22
CA VAL A 26 2.75 -13.25 -0.49
C VAL A 26 3.80 -14.37 -0.52
N PRO A 27 3.89 -15.27 0.47
CA PRO A 27 4.83 -16.40 0.41
C PRO A 27 4.60 -17.29 -0.81
N SER A 28 3.34 -17.58 -1.14
CA SER A 28 2.97 -18.41 -2.29
C SER A 28 3.37 -17.75 -3.62
N ASN A 29 3.15 -16.44 -3.74
CA ASN A 29 3.54 -15.67 -4.93
C ASN A 29 5.06 -15.61 -5.12
N LEU A 30 5.81 -15.49 -4.02
CA LEU A 30 7.28 -15.52 -4.06
C LEU A 30 7.79 -16.90 -4.49
N GLN A 31 7.22 -17.99 -3.97
CA GLN A 31 7.55 -19.35 -4.41
C GLN A 31 7.24 -19.59 -5.90
N ALA A 32 6.15 -19.01 -6.40
CA ALA A 32 5.75 -19.15 -7.80
C ALA A 32 6.60 -18.30 -8.76
N SER A 33 7.11 -17.15 -8.30
CA SER A 33 7.69 -16.13 -9.18
C SER A 33 9.21 -16.00 -9.10
N CYS A 34 9.82 -16.45 -7.99
CA CYS A 34 11.26 -16.30 -7.74
C CYS A 34 12.00 -17.63 -7.84
N HIS A 35 13.30 -17.60 -8.14
CA HIS A 35 14.11 -18.81 -8.11
C HIS A 35 14.27 -19.29 -6.66
N PRO A 36 14.23 -20.61 -6.36
CA PRO A 36 14.30 -21.11 -4.98
C PRO A 36 15.52 -20.63 -4.19
N THR A 37 16.66 -20.45 -4.87
CA THR A 37 17.90 -19.93 -4.27
C THR A 37 17.77 -18.48 -3.79
N ASP A 38 16.89 -17.69 -4.40
CA ASP A 38 16.71 -16.26 -4.07
C ASP A 38 15.80 -16.06 -2.85
N ILE A 39 15.00 -17.08 -2.50
CA ILE A 39 13.96 -17.00 -1.46
C ILE A 39 14.16 -17.98 -0.31
N GLY A 40 15.17 -18.87 -0.38
CA GLY A 40 15.38 -19.93 0.62
C GLY A 40 15.44 -19.40 2.06
N VAL A 41 16.18 -18.31 2.30
CA VAL A 41 16.28 -17.66 3.62
C VAL A 41 14.98 -16.97 4.03
N LEU A 42 14.21 -16.47 3.07
CA LEU A 42 12.99 -15.70 3.31
C LEU A 42 11.82 -16.60 3.74
N LEU A 43 11.77 -17.82 3.21
CA LEU A 43 10.72 -18.81 3.52
C LEU A 43 10.94 -19.55 4.84
N ASP A 44 12.15 -19.50 5.41
CA ASP A 44 12.47 -20.13 6.70
C ASP A 44 11.93 -19.31 7.90
N SER A 45 11.49 -18.07 7.66
CA SER A 45 10.87 -17.20 8.66
C SER A 45 9.38 -16.97 8.37
N PRO A 46 8.51 -16.94 9.40
CA PRO A 46 7.11 -16.62 9.19
C PRO A 46 6.95 -15.18 8.70
N PHE A 47 6.12 -15.00 7.68
CA PHE A 47 5.71 -13.67 7.25
C PHE A 47 4.79 -13.07 8.30
N THR A 48 4.94 -11.76 8.54
CA THR A 48 4.06 -11.01 9.42
C THR A 48 3.44 -9.87 8.65
N TYR A 49 2.19 -9.57 8.97
CA TYR A 49 1.44 -8.46 8.40
C TYR A 49 0.97 -7.59 9.55
N HIS A 50 1.16 -6.29 9.40
CA HIS A 50 0.62 -5.31 10.33
C HIS A 50 0.19 -4.08 9.55
N ARG A 51 -0.83 -3.40 10.05
CA ARG A 51 -1.20 -2.09 9.52
C ARG A 51 -0.07 -1.11 9.87
N VAL A 52 0.36 -0.33 8.89
CA VAL A 52 1.31 0.76 9.14
C VAL A 52 0.56 1.87 9.85
N GLU A 53 0.86 2.07 11.12
CA GLU A 53 0.27 3.12 11.93
C GLU A 53 0.64 4.51 11.40
N GLY A 54 -0.30 5.46 11.49
CA GLY A 54 -0.12 6.83 11.00
C GLY A 54 -0.45 7.02 9.51
N LEU A 55 -0.68 5.95 8.73
CA LEU A 55 -1.21 6.10 7.38
C LEU A 55 -2.72 6.36 7.39
N PRO A 56 -3.22 7.27 6.53
CA PRO A 56 -4.63 7.61 6.49
C PRO A 56 -5.43 6.45 5.88
N GLN A 57 -6.69 6.33 6.29
CA GLN A 57 -7.61 5.33 5.75
C GLN A 57 -8.54 6.00 4.76
N ASN A 58 -8.71 5.40 3.59
CA ASN A 58 -9.73 5.87 2.65
C ASN A 58 -11.13 5.62 3.24
N THR A 59 -11.88 6.70 3.47
CA THR A 59 -13.27 6.67 3.94
C THR A 59 -14.29 6.97 2.84
N ARG A 60 -13.83 7.30 1.62
CA ARG A 60 -14.67 7.71 0.48
C ARG A 60 -14.67 6.65 -0.62
N THR A 61 -15.86 6.32 -1.12
CA THR A 61 -16.01 5.39 -2.24
C THR A 61 -15.38 5.95 -3.51
N GLY A 62 -14.62 5.12 -4.23
CA GLY A 62 -13.98 5.49 -5.50
C GLY A 62 -12.58 6.10 -5.37
N ASP A 63 -12.11 6.39 -4.16
CA ASP A 63 -10.78 6.98 -3.94
C ASP A 63 -9.67 5.94 -3.73
N CYS A 64 -10.00 4.64 -3.68
CA CYS A 64 -9.01 3.58 -3.46
C CYS A 64 -7.86 3.59 -4.49
N GLY A 65 -8.18 3.85 -5.77
CA GLY A 65 -7.17 3.93 -6.84
C GLY A 65 -6.17 5.06 -6.61
N PRO A 66 -6.61 6.33 -6.58
CA PRO A 66 -5.72 7.47 -6.34
C PRO A 66 -4.91 7.34 -5.04
N PHE A 67 -5.54 6.83 -3.98
CA PHE A 67 -4.90 6.66 -2.68
C PHE A 67 -3.76 5.64 -2.72
N VAL A 68 -4.00 4.46 -3.29
CA VAL A 68 -2.98 3.41 -3.44
C VAL A 68 -1.84 3.88 -4.32
N MET A 69 -2.14 4.53 -5.45
CA MET A 69 -1.12 5.06 -6.35
C MET A 69 -0.21 6.07 -5.66
N LYS A 70 -0.78 6.98 -4.87
CA LYS A 70 0.03 7.98 -4.18
C LYS A 70 0.88 7.36 -3.06
N LEU A 71 0.35 6.41 -2.30
CA LEU A 71 1.12 5.71 -1.28
C LEU A 71 2.30 4.94 -1.89
N ILE A 72 2.10 4.26 -3.03
CA ILE A 72 3.17 3.58 -3.76
C ILE A 72 4.22 4.59 -4.24
N GLU A 73 3.79 5.71 -4.81
CA GLU A 73 4.68 6.79 -5.27
C GLU A 73 5.52 7.38 -4.13
N MET A 74 4.90 7.72 -2.99
CA MET A 74 5.62 8.28 -1.85
C MET A 74 6.56 7.25 -1.22
N HIS A 75 6.14 6.00 -1.12
CA HIS A 75 6.98 4.91 -0.60
C HIS A 75 8.22 4.68 -1.49
N SER A 76 8.06 4.68 -2.82
CA SER A 76 9.19 4.49 -3.75
C SER A 76 10.21 5.63 -3.71
N HIS A 77 9.79 6.82 -3.26
CA HIS A 77 10.65 7.98 -3.03
C HIS A 77 11.15 8.09 -1.58
N ASN A 78 10.95 7.07 -0.74
CA ASN A 78 11.40 7.02 0.65
C ASN A 78 10.84 8.14 1.56
N PHE A 79 9.60 8.58 1.31
CA PHE A 79 8.93 9.49 2.25
C PHE A 79 8.72 8.82 3.61
N LEU A 80 8.75 9.61 4.68
CA LEU A 80 8.46 9.10 6.02
C LEU A 80 6.96 8.82 6.16
N VAL A 81 6.61 7.88 7.03
CA VAL A 81 5.21 7.58 7.36
C VAL A 81 4.48 8.82 7.88
N ALA A 82 5.17 9.68 8.63
CA ALA A 82 4.62 10.96 9.09
C ALA A 82 4.20 11.86 7.91
N ASP A 83 5.01 11.92 6.85
CA ASP A 83 4.71 12.73 5.65
C ASP A 83 3.54 12.13 4.86
N MET A 84 3.55 10.80 4.70
CA MET A 84 2.45 10.07 4.05
C MET A 84 1.13 10.16 4.84
N GLY A 85 1.22 10.33 6.15
CA GLY A 85 0.09 10.54 7.08
C GLY A 85 -0.72 11.80 6.81
N HIS A 86 -0.18 12.76 6.06
CA HIS A 86 -0.82 14.04 5.78
C HIS A 86 -1.71 14.04 4.53
N ILE A 87 -1.91 12.89 3.87
CA ILE A 87 -2.86 12.78 2.75
C ILE A 87 -4.28 13.01 3.28
N SER A 88 -4.91 14.07 2.80
CA SER A 88 -6.29 14.45 3.12
C SER A 88 -7.22 14.24 1.92
N ASP A 89 -8.53 14.25 2.16
CA ASP A 89 -9.56 14.21 1.11
C ASP A 89 -9.34 15.28 0.02
N ALA A 90 -8.98 16.50 0.42
CA ALA A 90 -8.69 17.59 -0.52
C ALA A 90 -7.46 17.30 -1.38
N THR A 91 -6.45 16.65 -0.80
CA THR A 91 -5.26 16.24 -1.55
C THR A 91 -5.59 15.10 -2.53
N VAL A 92 -6.49 14.19 -2.14
CA VAL A 92 -6.99 13.12 -3.02
C VAL A 92 -7.76 13.68 -4.22
N ASP A 93 -8.57 14.72 -4.02
CA ASP A 93 -9.26 15.40 -5.13
C ASP A 93 -8.26 16.00 -6.14
N ILE A 94 -7.14 16.54 -5.65
CA ILE A 94 -6.04 17.02 -6.51
C ILE A 94 -5.37 15.85 -7.25
N PHE A 95 -5.09 14.72 -6.57
CA PHE A 95 -4.49 13.56 -7.21
C PHE A 95 -5.36 13.02 -8.35
N ARG A 96 -6.69 12.96 -8.15
CA ARG A 96 -7.63 12.54 -9.20
C ARG A 96 -7.52 13.40 -10.45
N MET A 97 -7.46 14.72 -10.27
CA MET A 97 -7.31 15.67 -11.37
C MET A 97 -5.95 15.50 -12.06
N ASP A 98 -4.86 15.44 -11.29
CA ASP A 98 -3.50 15.30 -11.82
C ASP A 98 -3.34 13.99 -12.61
N TYR A 99 -3.83 12.88 -12.07
CA TYR A 99 -3.79 11.59 -12.75
C TYR A 99 -4.62 11.59 -14.04
N ALA A 100 -5.80 12.20 -14.04
CA ALA A 100 -6.62 12.31 -15.25
C ALA A 100 -5.93 13.14 -16.34
N ILE A 101 -5.32 14.28 -15.97
CA ILE A 101 -4.57 15.13 -16.90
C ILE A 101 -3.37 14.37 -17.46
N ARG A 102 -2.55 13.72 -16.62
CA ARG A 102 -1.38 12.96 -17.06
C ARG A 102 -1.74 11.83 -18.03
N VAL A 103 -2.81 11.09 -17.74
CA VAL A 103 -3.32 10.04 -18.64
C VAL A 103 -3.76 10.64 -19.97
N TYR A 104 -4.47 11.77 -19.95
CA TYR A 104 -4.87 12.45 -21.18
C TYR A 104 -3.66 12.91 -22.01
N GLU A 105 -2.68 13.55 -21.37
CA GLU A 105 -1.47 14.04 -22.02
C GLU A 105 -0.63 12.91 -22.64
N GLU A 106 -0.57 11.76 -21.97
CA GLU A 106 0.16 10.57 -22.44
C GLU A 106 -0.51 9.94 -23.67
N PHE A 107 -1.83 9.78 -23.66
CA PHE A 107 -2.52 8.97 -24.67
C PHE A 107 -3.23 9.77 -25.77
N ILE A 108 -3.59 11.03 -25.51
CA ILE A 108 -4.37 11.85 -26.46
C ILE A 108 -3.51 13.00 -26.99
N GLY A 109 -2.78 13.68 -26.11
CA GLY A 109 -1.88 14.77 -26.47
C GLY A 109 -1.88 15.89 -25.44
N LYS A 110 -0.82 16.71 -25.46
CA LYS A 110 -0.63 17.79 -24.48
C LYS A 110 -1.77 18.79 -24.55
N ILE A 111 -2.34 19.09 -23.39
CA ILE A 111 -3.29 20.20 -23.26
C ILE A 111 -2.43 21.47 -23.35
N GLY A 112 -2.58 22.23 -24.44
CA GLY A 112 -1.86 23.49 -24.63
C GLY A 112 -2.38 24.60 -23.72
N LEU A 113 -2.27 24.40 -22.40
CA LEU A 113 -2.51 25.41 -21.36
C LEU A 113 -1.24 26.23 -21.12
#